data_AF-A0A6B3CJ75-F1
#
_entry.id   AF-A0A6B3CJ75-F1
#
_cell.length_a   1.000
_cell.length_b   1.000
_cell.length_c   1.000
_cell.angle_alpha   90.00
_cell.angle_beta   90.00
_cell.angle_gamma   90.00
#
_symmetry.space_group_name_H-M   'P 1'
#
loop_
_entity.id
_entity.type
_entity.pdbx_description
1 polymer ?
#
loop_
_entity_poly.entity_id
_entity_poly.type
_entity_poly.pdbx_seq_one_letter_code
_entity_poly.pdbx_strand_id
1 'polypeptide(L)' 'LRAAARRIRDGESGLLRAALSPDVSGETVAALLADFRRRHAGLELELHELTTAQQLAGFAAHELDVGL' A
#
# COMPACT_ATOMS: atom_id res chain seq x y z
N LEU A 1 -13.85 20.29 7.89
CA LEU A 1 -12.55 20.47 7.17
C LEU A 1 -11.33 20.13 8.03
N ARG A 2 -11.10 20.74 9.20
CA ARG A 2 -9.91 20.46 10.05
C ARG A 2 -9.72 18.98 10.43
N ALA A 3 -10.81 18.23 10.67
CA ALA A 3 -10.74 16.80 10.98
C ALA A 3 -10.31 15.94 9.78
N ALA A 4 -10.77 16.24 8.56
CA ALA A 4 -10.33 15.55 7.35
C ALA A 4 -8.86 15.85 7.04
N ALA A 5 -8.43 17.11 7.20
CA ALA A 5 -7.04 17.52 7.05
C ALA A 5 -6.10 16.96 8.14
N ARG A 6 -6.63 16.44 9.26
CA ARG A 6 -5.83 15.72 10.27
C ARG A 6 -5.66 14.27 9.86
N ARG A 7 -6.75 13.57 9.52
CA ARG A 7 -6.70 12.19 9.01
C ARG A 7 -5.76 12.00 7.82
N ILE A 8 -5.72 12.96 6.89
CA ILE A 8 -4.75 12.93 5.78
C ILE A 8 -3.31 13.07 6.28
N ARG A 9 -3.07 13.95 7.25
CA ARG A 9 -1.74 14.19 7.83
C ARG A 9 -1.27 13.03 8.71
N ASP A 10 -2.21 12.34 9.34
CA ASP A 10 -2.00 11.22 10.24
C ASP A 10 -1.95 9.87 9.48
N GLY A 11 -2.09 9.88 8.15
CA GLY A 11 -2.06 8.67 7.31
C GLY A 11 -3.31 7.79 7.45
N GLU A 12 -4.41 8.32 7.95
CA GLU A 12 -5.70 7.63 8.11
C GLU A 12 -6.64 7.82 6.90
N SER A 13 -6.21 8.60 5.90
CA SER A 13 -6.93 8.80 4.63
C SER A 13 -5.99 9.22 3.50
N GLY A 14 -6.16 8.64 2.31
CA GLY A 14 -5.24 8.83 1.17
C GLY A 14 -5.05 7.54 0.35
N LEU A 15 -4.07 7.56 -0.55
CA LEU A 15 -3.68 6.41 -1.38
C LEU A 15 -2.33 5.87 -0.90
N LEU A 16 -2.24 4.55 -0.73
CA LEU A 16 -1.00 3.82 -0.48
C LEU A 16 -0.65 3.00 -1.72
N ARG A 17 0.48 3.30 -2.36
CA ARG A 17 1.00 2.56 -3.53
C ARG A 17 1.98 1.51 -3.05
N ALA A 18 1.54 0.27 -3.05
CA ALA A 18 2.29 -0.88 -2.55
C ALA A 18 2.72 -1.79 -3.69
N ALA A 19 3.84 -2.48 -3.49
CA ALA A 19 4.24 -3.59 -4.34
C ALA A 19 4.40 -4.89 -3.54
N LEU A 20 4.12 -6.02 -4.20
CA LEU A 20 4.45 -7.36 -3.70
C LEU A 20 5.35 -8.09 -4.68
N SER A 21 6.22 -8.95 -4.15
CA SER A 21 6.93 -9.93 -4.98
C SER A 21 5.94 -10.94 -5.59
N PRO A 22 6.14 -11.37 -6.86
CA PRO A 22 5.35 -12.44 -7.49
C PRO A 22 5.44 -13.79 -6.75
N ASP A 23 6.45 -13.96 -5.89
CA ASP A 23 6.63 -15.18 -5.09
C ASP A 23 5.69 -15.24 -3.87
N VAL A 24 4.95 -14.16 -3.57
CA VAL A 24 3.99 -14.12 -2.46
C VAL A 24 2.73 -14.90 -2.83
N SER A 25 2.37 -15.88 -2.01
CA SER A 25 1.16 -16.67 -2.25
C SER A 25 -0.12 -15.82 -2.20
N GLY A 26 -1.08 -16.14 -3.06
CA GLY A 26 -2.37 -15.44 -3.10
C GLY A 26 -3.15 -15.48 -1.78
N GLU A 27 -3.00 -16.55 -0.99
CA GLU A 27 -3.58 -16.63 0.36
C GLU A 27 -2.98 -15.58 1.30
N THR A 28 -1.65 -15.40 1.27
CA THR A 28 -0.97 -14.36 2.06
C THR A 28 -1.43 -12.97 1.63
N VAL A 29 -1.56 -12.72 0.32
CA VAL A 29 -2.09 -11.46 -0.21
C VAL A 29 -3.52 -11.21 0.30
N ALA A 30 -4.39 -12.20 0.21
CA ALA A 30 -5.78 -12.08 0.66
C ALA A 30 -5.86 -11.76 2.17
N ALA A 31 -5.05 -12.42 2.99
CA ALA A 31 -4.98 -12.17 4.43
C ALA A 31 -4.52 -10.74 4.75
N LEU A 32 -3.47 -10.26 4.08
CA LEU A 32 -2.95 -8.90 4.23
C LEU A 32 -3.99 -7.85 3.83
N LEU A 33 -4.66 -8.03 2.69
CA LEU A 33 -5.70 -7.12 2.21
C LEU A 33 -6.92 -7.07 3.14
N ALA A 34 -7.35 -8.23 3.65
CA ALA A 34 -8.46 -8.31 4.59
C ALA A 34 -8.14 -7.54 5.87
N ASP A 35 -6.94 -7.75 6.42
CA ASP A 35 -6.53 -7.10 7.66
C ASP A 35 -6.27 -5.60 7.48
N PHE A 36 -5.63 -5.19 6.38
CA PHE A 36 -5.43 -3.78 6.03
C PHE A 36 -6.76 -3.03 5.96
N ARG A 37 -7.76 -3.58 5.25
CA ARG A 37 -9.06 -2.94 5.09
C ARG A 37 -9.84 -2.85 6.40
N ARG A 38 -9.68 -3.81 7.32
CA ARG A 38 -10.27 -3.74 8.67
C ARG A 38 -9.66 -2.61 9.51
N ARG A 39 -8.34 -2.43 9.45
CA ARG A 39 -7.61 -1.45 10.27
C ARG A 39 -7.61 -0.04 9.69
N HIS A 40 -7.69 0.08 8.37
CA HIS A 40 -7.49 1.34 7.65
C HIS A 40 -8.61 1.61 6.63
N ALA A 41 -9.86 1.64 7.08
CA ALA A 41 -11.02 1.82 6.21
C ALA A 41 -11.06 3.16 5.42
N GLY A 42 -10.22 4.14 5.79
CA GLY A 42 -10.10 5.43 5.11
C GLY A 42 -9.01 5.51 4.04
N LEU A 43 -8.18 4.46 3.88
CA LEU A 43 -7.11 4.38 2.91
C LEU A 43 -7.52 3.58 1.67
N GLU A 44 -7.18 4.11 0.51
CA GLU A 44 -7.15 3.36 -0.74
C GLU A 44 -5.77 2.69 -0.89
N LEU A 45 -5.78 1.46 -1.39
CA LEU A 45 -4.56 0.68 -1.62
C LEU A 45 -4.48 0.36 -3.11
N GLU A 46 -3.41 0.82 -3.75
CA GLU A 46 -3.00 0.39 -5.08
C GLU A 46 -1.89 -0.64 -4.91
N LEU A 47 -2.05 -1.82 -5.52
CA LEU A 47 -1.16 -2.95 -5.30
C LEU A 47 -0.63 -3.46 -6.65
N HIS A 48 0.70 -3.47 -6.79
CA HIS A 48 1.38 -3.95 -7.98
C HIS A 48 2.18 -5.22 -7.69
N GLU A 49 2.07 -6.22 -8.55
CA GLU A 49 2.97 -7.37 -8.52
C GLU A 49 4.24 -7.03 -9.31
N LEU A 50 5.37 -6.94 -8.61
CA LEU A 50 6.64 -6.45 -9.17
C LEU A 50 7.81 -7.27 -8.62
N THR A 51 8.77 -7.58 -9.51
CA THR A 51 10.07 -8.12 -9.09
C THR A 51 10.81 -7.14 -8.19
N THR A 52 11.73 -7.62 -7.36
CA THR A 52 12.55 -6.77 -6.48
C THR A 52 13.24 -5.63 -7.22
N ALA A 53 13.76 -5.88 -8.43
CA ALA A 53 14.40 -4.85 -9.25
C ALA A 53 13.42 -3.75 -9.67
N GLN A 54 12.19 -4.12 -10.05
CA GLN A 54 11.14 -3.15 -10.39
C GLN A 54 10.66 -2.38 -9.16
N GLN A 55 10.56 -3.02 -7.99
CA GLN A 55 10.23 -2.32 -6.74
C GLN A 55 11.30 -1.27 -6.40
N LEU A 56 12.58 -1.62 -6.49
CA LEU A 56 13.69 -0.69 -6.26
C LEU A 56 13.65 0.51 -7.23
N ALA A 57 13.34 0.26 -8.51
CA ALA A 57 13.14 1.33 -9.48
C ALA A 57 11.95 2.24 -9.12
N GLY A 58 10.82 1.65 -8.73
CA GLY A 58 9.63 2.39 -8.30
C GLY A 58 9.85 3.24 -7.04
N PHE A 59 10.62 2.73 -6.07
CA PHE A 59 11.02 3.54 -4.91
C PHE A 59 11.94 4.71 -5.30
N ALA A 60 12.92 4.47 -6.16
CA ALA A 60 13.81 5.52 -6.65
C ALA A 60 13.05 6.61 -7.44
N ALA A 61 11.95 6.24 -8.11
CA ALA A 61 11.07 7.14 -8.82
C ALA A 61 9.96 7.77 -7.95
N HIS A 62 9.86 7.41 -6.66
CA HIS A 62 8.76 7.80 -5.76
C HIS A 62 7.36 7.39 -6.25
N GLU A 63 7.30 6.32 -7.03
CA GLU A 63 6.07 5.70 -7.54
C GLU A 63 5.51 4.65 -6.57
N LEU A 64 6.35 4.13 -5.67
CA LEU A 64 5.96 3.21 -4.60
C LEU A 64 6.20 3.82 -3.23
N ASP A 65 5.30 3.52 -2.31
CA ASP A 65 5.35 3.93 -0.91
C ASP A 65 5.82 2.78 0.00
N VAL A 66 5.49 1.53 -0.35
CA VAL A 66 5.86 0.32 0.42
C VAL A 66 6.05 -0.90 -0.48
N GLY A 67 6.86 -1.87 -0.04
CA GLY A 67 7.18 -3.10 -0.76
C GLY A 67 7.22 -4.29 0.19
N LEU A 68 6.80 -5.45 -0.32
CA LEU A 68 6.67 -6.72 0.40
C LEU A 68 7.40 -7.85 -0.32
#